data_AF-A0AAW8KFF8-F1
#
_entry.id   AF-A0AAW8KFF8-F1
#
_cell.length_a   1.000
_cell.length_b   1.000
_cell.length_c   1.000
_cell.angle_alpha   90.00
_cell.angle_beta   90.00
_cell.angle_gamma   90.00
#
_symmetry.space_group_name_H-M   'P 1'
#
loop_
_entity.id
_entity.type
_entity.pdbx_description
1 polymer ?
#
loop_
_entity_poly.entity_id
_entity_poly.type
_entity_poly.pdbx_seq_one_letter_code
_entity_poly.pdbx_strand_id
1 'polypeptide(L)'
;MILFDKLSYSSPVRQTSPALKSLFAVGSLVICVSFRQVSVCVLVLCCMAACTLQFANVTPRRYLRFLLGPLVFLALSSVAVLFF
;
A
#
# COMPACT_ATOMS: atom_id res chain seq x y z
N MET A 1 3.94 3.91 -15.70
CA MET A 1 2.69 4.69 -15.63
C MET A 1 1.48 3.91 -16.17
N ILE A 2 1.54 3.36 -17.39
CA ILE A 2 0.42 2.63 -18.04
C ILE A 2 -0.15 1.46 -17.23
N LEU A 3 0.66 0.74 -16.47
CA LEU A 3 0.21 -0.46 -15.76
C LEU A 3 -0.74 -0.16 -14.59
N PHE A 4 -0.41 0.84 -13.76
CA PHE A 4 -1.27 1.24 -12.64
C PHE A 4 -2.57 1.86 -13.11
N ASP A 5 -2.52 2.59 -14.23
CA ASP A 5 -3.70 3.15 -14.88
C ASP A 5 -4.65 2.03 -15.33
N LYS A 6 -4.14 1.02 -16.03
CA LYS A 6 -4.91 -0.18 -16.42
C LYS A 6 -5.51 -0.92 -15.22
N LEU A 7 -4.75 -1.07 -14.13
CA LEU A 7 -5.26 -1.71 -12.91
C LEU A 7 -6.41 -0.91 -12.28
N SER A 8 -6.32 0.42 -12.27
CA SER A 8 -7.39 1.29 -11.78
C SER A 8 -8.67 1.14 -12.62
N TYR A 9 -8.54 1.12 -13.96
CA TYR A 9 -9.66 0.97 -14.88
C TYR A 9 -10.29 -0.43 -14.90
N SER A 10 -9.53 -1.48 -14.62
CA SER A 10 -10.03 -2.86 -14.52
C SER A 10 -10.59 -3.23 -13.14
N SER A 11 -10.47 -2.34 -12.15
CA SER A 11 -10.93 -2.62 -10.78
C SER A 11 -12.46 -2.55 -10.65
N PRO A 12 -13.11 -3.45 -9.88
CA PRO A 12 -14.56 -3.40 -9.61
C PRO A 12 -15.00 -2.11 -8.89
N VAL A 13 -14.11 -1.50 -8.12
CA VAL A 13 -14.37 -0.22 -7.43
C VAL A 13 -14.26 0.99 -8.34
N ARG A 14 -14.00 0.85 -9.66
CA ARG A 14 -13.86 1.99 -10.59
C ARG A 14 -14.97 3.04 -10.47
N GLN A 15 -16.23 2.62 -10.32
CA GLN A 15 -17.40 3.50 -10.29
C GLN A 15 -17.64 4.20 -8.94
N THR A 16 -16.89 3.86 -7.89
CA THR A 16 -17.04 4.53 -6.60
C THR A 16 -16.37 5.90 -6.64
N SER A 17 -16.86 6.82 -5.80
CA SER A 17 -16.33 8.18 -5.74
C SER A 17 -14.80 8.18 -5.53
N PRO A 18 -14.05 8.98 -6.32
CA PRO A 18 -12.61 9.09 -6.16
C PRO A 18 -12.25 9.71 -4.80
N ALA A 19 -13.11 10.59 -4.27
CA ALA A 19 -12.93 11.23 -2.97
C ALA A 19 -12.98 10.23 -1.80
N LEU A 20 -13.85 9.22 -1.86
CA LEU A 20 -13.91 8.18 -0.82
C LEU A 20 -12.64 7.31 -0.82
N LYS A 21 -12.15 6.94 -2.02
CA LYS A 21 -10.90 6.19 -2.16
C LYS A 21 -9.70 6.99 -1.64
N SER A 22 -9.63 8.27 -1.98
CA SER A 22 -8.53 9.12 -1.53
C SER A 22 -8.61 9.35 -0.02
N LEU A 23 -9.79 9.59 0.54
CA LEU A 23 -9.98 9.72 2.00
C LEU A 23 -9.53 8.45 2.72
N PHE A 24 -9.89 7.27 2.22
CA PHE A 24 -9.47 6.00 2.81
C PHE A 24 -7.95 5.78 2.74
N ALA A 25 -7.34 6.03 1.58
CA ALA A 25 -5.90 5.88 1.39
C ALA A 25 -5.09 6.91 2.19
N VAL A 26 -5.49 8.18 2.16
CA VAL A 26 -4.82 9.24 2.91
C VAL A 26 -5.05 9.06 4.42
N GLY A 27 -6.26 8.70 4.84
CA GLY A 27 -6.57 8.45 6.24
C GLY A 27 -5.72 7.32 6.84
N SER A 28 -5.56 6.20 6.11
CA SER A 28 -4.68 5.10 6.55
C SER A 28 -3.22 5.52 6.64
N LEU A 29 -2.72 6.35 5.71
CA LEU A 29 -1.37 6.92 5.80
C LEU A 29 -1.19 7.83 7.02
N VAL A 30 -2.16 8.72 7.28
CA VAL A 30 -2.14 9.60 8.46
C VAL A 30 -2.07 8.78 9.74
N ILE A 31 -2.87 7.70 9.84
CA ILE A 31 -2.82 6.77 10.98
C ILE A 31 -1.43 6.14 11.10
N CYS A 32 -0.87 5.57 10.04
CA CYS A 32 0.46 4.94 10.07
C CYS A 32 1.57 5.90 10.52
N VAL A 33 1.52 7.18 10.13
CA VAL A 33 2.56 8.17 10.49
C VAL A 33 2.35 8.73 11.91
N SER A 34 1.09 8.83 12.36
CA SER A 34 0.76 9.40 13.67
C SER A 34 1.07 8.44 14.83
N PHE A 35 0.94 7.13 14.61
CA PHE A 35 1.14 6.12 15.64
C PHE A 35 2.53 5.47 15.54
N ARG A 36 3.27 5.45 16.66
CA ARG A 36 4.60 4.82 16.75
C ARG A 36 4.55 3.30 17.04
N GLN A 37 3.35 2.75 17.26
CA GLN A 37 3.18 1.35 17.63
C GLN A 37 3.25 0.44 16.41
N VAL A 38 4.18 -0.53 16.44
CA VAL A 38 4.37 -1.50 15.33
C VAL A 38 3.09 -2.29 15.05
N SER A 39 2.32 -2.64 16.09
CA SER A 39 1.05 -3.36 15.97
C SER A 39 0.02 -2.62 15.10
N VAL A 40 -0.11 -1.29 15.28
CA VAL A 40 -1.04 -0.45 14.50
C VAL A 40 -0.60 -0.42 13.04
N CYS A 41 0.70 -0.22 12.78
CA CYS A 41 1.22 -0.18 11.41
C CYS A 41 1.05 -1.52 10.68
N VAL A 42 1.30 -2.64 11.36
CA VAL A 42 1.09 -3.99 10.79
C VAL A 42 -0.39 -4.22 10.50
N LEU A 43 -1.29 -3.83 11.39
CA LEU A 43 -2.73 -3.97 11.18
C LEU A 43 -3.22 -3.15 9.98
N VAL A 44 -2.78 -1.89 9.86
CA VAL A 44 -3.11 -1.04 8.72
C VAL A 44 -2.53 -1.62 7.42
N LEU A 45 -1.29 -2.11 7.45
CA LEU A 45 -0.66 -2.76 6.30
C LEU A 45 -1.46 -3.98 5.84
N CYS A 46 -1.84 -4.87 6.76
CA CYS A 46 -2.64 -6.06 6.47
C CYS A 46 -4.03 -5.69 5.93
N CYS A 47 -4.70 -4.70 6.53
CA CYS A 47 -6.00 -4.21 6.09
C CYS A 47 -5.91 -3.65 4.66
N MET A 48 -4.94 -2.77 4.40
CA MET A 48 -4.73 -2.18 3.08
C MET A 48 -4.34 -3.23 2.03
N ALA A 49 -3.53 -4.23 2.40
CA ALA A 49 -3.18 -5.34 1.52
C ALA A 49 -4.41 -6.19 1.18
N ALA A 50 -5.23 -6.54 2.16
CA ALA A 50 -6.46 -7.30 1.93
C ALA A 50 -7.44 -6.52 1.02
N CYS A 51 -7.67 -5.24 1.32
CA CYS A 51 -8.51 -4.38 0.49
C CYS A 51 -7.97 -4.27 -0.94
N THR A 52 -6.67 -4.04 -1.13
CA THR A 52 -6.10 -3.93 -2.48
C THR A 52 -6.15 -5.25 -3.24
N LEU A 53 -5.91 -6.39 -2.61
CA LEU A 53 -6.02 -7.70 -3.27
C LEU A 53 -7.46 -8.00 -3.71
N GLN A 54 -8.44 -7.71 -2.85
CA GLN A 54 -9.86 -7.93 -3.16
C GLN A 54 -10.40 -6.95 -4.20
N PHE A 55 -10.12 -5.66 -4.03
CA PHE A 55 -10.74 -4.60 -4.82
C PHE A 55 -9.98 -4.21 -6.09
N ALA A 56 -8.67 -4.44 -6.17
CA ALA A 56 -7.89 -4.11 -7.36
C ALA A 56 -7.73 -5.29 -8.34
N ASN A 57 -8.28 -6.47 -8.03
CA ASN A 57 -8.16 -7.69 -8.85
C ASN A 57 -6.69 -8.07 -9.15
N VAL A 58 -5.80 -7.85 -8.17
CA VAL A 58 -4.36 -8.12 -8.31
C VAL A 58 -4.01 -9.45 -7.65
N THR A 59 -3.33 -10.33 -8.37
CA THR A 59 -2.79 -11.57 -7.80
C THR A 59 -1.77 -11.25 -6.70
N PRO A 60 -1.76 -11.97 -5.56
CA PRO A 60 -0.85 -11.69 -4.44
C PRO A 60 0.64 -11.69 -4.82
N ARG A 61 1.04 -12.57 -5.76
CA ARG A 61 2.40 -12.58 -6.30
C ARG A 61 2.79 -11.26 -6.97
N ARG A 62 1.85 -10.64 -7.69
CA ARG A 62 2.09 -9.38 -8.40
C ARG A 62 2.11 -8.20 -7.44
N TYR A 63 1.25 -8.22 -6.42
CA TYR A 63 1.28 -7.25 -5.33
C TYR A 63 2.63 -7.26 -4.60
N LEU A 64 3.12 -8.44 -4.19
CA LEU A 64 4.43 -8.58 -3.54
C LEU A 64 5.57 -8.09 -4.42
N ARG A 65 5.50 -8.32 -5.74
CA ARG A 65 6.51 -7.82 -6.68
C ARG A 65 6.55 -6.30 -6.76
N PHE A 66 5.41 -5.62 -6.63
CA PHE A 66 5.38 -4.16 -6.52
C PHE A 66 5.92 -3.65 -5.18
N LEU A 67 5.64 -4.38 -4.09
CA LEU A 67 6.12 -4.03 -2.75
C LEU A 67 7.63 -4.24 -2.59
N LEU A 68 8.21 -5.18 -3.35
CA LEU A 68 9.63 -5.55 -3.24
C LEU A 68 10.58 -4.37 -3.51
N GLY A 69 10.28 -3.51 -4.48
CA GLY A 69 11.11 -2.34 -4.79
C GLY A 69 11.29 -1.41 -3.59
N PRO A 70 10.19 -0.87 -3.02
CA PRO A 70 10.22 -0.10 -1.79
C PRO A 70 10.84 -0.84 -0.59
N LEU A 71 10.60 -2.16 -0.44
CA LEU A 71 11.17 -2.94 0.66
C LEU A 71 12.69 -3.05 0.58
N VAL A 72 13.24 -3.29 -0.61
CA VAL A 72 14.70 -3.34 -0.81
C VAL A 72 15.31 -1.98 -0.48
N PHE A 73 14.70 -0.90 -0.94
CA PHE A 73 15.15 0.46 -0.61
C PHE A 73 15.12 0.71 0.90
N LEU A 74 14.02 0.38 1.57
CA LEU A 74 13.87 0.55 3.02
C LEU A 74 14.89 -0.29 3.80
N ALA A 75 15.15 -1.53 3.38
CA ALA A 75 16.15 -2.39 4.01
C ALA A 75 17.57 -1.79 3.89
N LEU A 76 17.96 -1.34 2.69
CA LEU A 76 19.26 -0.70 2.45
C LEU A 76 19.42 0.59 3.29
N SER A 77 18.37 1.42 3.35
CA SER A 77 18.39 2.64 4.17
C SER A 77 18.44 2.34 5.67
N SER A 78 17.75 1.31 6.14
CA SER A 78 17.77 0.90 7.54
C SER A 78 19.15 0.40 7.95
N VAL A 79 19.81 -0.38 7.08
CA VAL A 79 21.20 -0.80 7.26
C VAL A 79 22.10 0.44 7.36
N ALA A 80 21.98 1.40 6.44
CA ALA A 80 22.77 2.62 6.50
C ALA A 80 22.64 3.34 7.85
N VAL A 81 21.42 3.52 8.37
CA VAL A 81 21.15 4.19 9.66
C VAL A 81 21.65 3.39 10.87
N LEU A 82 21.75 2.06 10.78
CA LEU A 82 22.26 1.23 11.88
C LEU A 82 23.80 1.20 11.95
N PHE A 83 24.47 1.40 10.82
CA PHE A 83 25.94 1.29 10.69
C PHE A 83 26.67 2.64 10.53
N PHE A 84 25.94 3.74 10.34
CA PHE A 84 26.44 5.13 10.38
C PHE A 84 25.79 5.87 11.55
#